data_AF-A0A7W3TI74-F1
#
_entry.id   AF-A0A7W3TI74-F1
#
_cell.length_a   1.000
_cell.length_b   1.000
_cell.length_c   1.000
_cell.angle_alpha   90.00
_cell.angle_beta   90.00
_cell.angle_gamma   90.00
#
_symmetry.space_group_name_H-M   'P 1'
#
loop_
_entity.id
_entity.type
_entity.pdbx_description
1 polymer ?
#
loop_
_entity_poly.entity_id
_entity_poly.type
_entity_poly.pdbx_seq_one_letter_code
_entity_poly.pdbx_strand_id
1 'polypeptide(L)' 'MTLFRRFRQVGRYGPVRVGTATDNRGREKHTAACTAPRCGFSAEYDTRSAAELAARTHRCSAV' A
#
# COMPACT_ATOMS: atom_id res chain seq x y z
N MET A 1 -7.82 2.90 18.15
CA MET A 1 -7.93 1.74 17.24
C MET A 1 -8.45 2.25 15.91
N THR A 2 -7.54 2.46 14.95
CA THR A 2 -7.85 2.95 13.60
C THR A 2 -8.50 1.80 12.83
N LEU A 3 -9.78 1.94 12.47
CA LEU A 3 -10.48 0.94 11.67
C LEU A 3 -10.29 1.32 10.20
N PHE A 4 -9.12 1.02 9.62
CA PHE A 4 -8.96 0.93 8.17
C PHE A 4 -9.75 -0.28 7.67
N ARG A 5 -11.08 -0.19 7.76
CA ARG A 5 -11.95 -1.37 7.85
C ARG A 5 -12.03 -2.11 6.52
N ARG A 6 -11.70 -1.44 5.41
CA ARG A 6 -11.66 -2.01 4.05
C ARG A 6 -10.71 -1.20 3.17
N PHE A 7 -9.65 -1.85 2.69
CA PHE A 7 -8.89 -1.31 1.56
C PHE A 7 -9.74 -1.45 0.29
N ARG A 8 -9.97 -0.35 -0.41
CA ARG A 8 -10.66 -0.31 -1.70
C ARG A 8 -9.66 -0.05 -2.82
N GLN A 9 -10.04 -0.43 -4.05
CA GLN A 9 -9.25 -0.24 -5.28
C GLN A 9 -7.81 -0.76 -5.17
N VAL A 10 -7.65 -2.00 -4.69
CA VAL A 10 -6.33 -2.60 -4.51
C VAL A 10 -5.66 -2.84 -5.87
N GLY A 11 -4.64 -2.04 -6.19
CA GLY A 11 -3.77 -2.25 -7.34
C GLY A 11 -2.67 -3.26 -7.02
N ARG A 12 -2.30 -4.13 -7.97
CA ARG A 12 -1.20 -5.08 -7.81
C ARG A 12 -0.04 -4.70 -8.74
N TYR A 13 1.13 -4.47 -8.15
CA TYR A 13 2.37 -4.13 -8.82
C TYR A 13 3.43 -5.17 -8.42
N GLY A 14 3.51 -6.26 -9.18
CA GLY A 14 4.37 -7.40 -8.83
C GLY A 14 3.99 -8.02 -7.47
N PRO A 15 4.94 -8.14 -6.51
CA PRO A 15 4.66 -8.63 -5.16
C PRO A 15 4.01 -7.56 -4.26
N VAL A 16 3.94 -6.30 -4.70
CA VAL A 16 3.39 -5.19 -3.92
C VAL A 16 1.91 -4.96 -4.23
N ARG A 17 1.11 -4.75 -3.19
CA ARG A 17 -0.29 -4.36 -3.27
C ARG A 17 -0.43 -2.92 -2.80
N VAL A 18 -1.16 -2.11 -3.54
CA VAL A 18 -1.49 -0.72 -3.19
C VAL A 18 -2.98 -0.65 -2.89
N GLY A 19 -3.34 -0.43 -1.63
CA GLY A 19 -4.74 -0.28 -1.21
C GLY A 19 -5.04 1.15 -0.81
N THR A 20 -6.27 1.60 -1.05
CA THR A 20 -6.75 2.89 -0.52
C THR A 20 -7.62 2.63 0.70
N ALA A 21 -7.33 3.27 1.82
CA ALA A 21 -8.12 3.21 3.04
C ALA A 21 -8.51 4.64 3.47
N THR A 22 -9.64 4.75 4.15
CA THR A 22 -10.08 6.02 4.72
C THR A 22 -9.74 6.02 6.21
N ASP A 23 -9.02 7.04 6.67
CA ASP A 23 -8.77 7.25 8.09
C ASP A 23 -10.06 7.65 8.82
N ASN A 24 -10.08 7.57 10.16
CA ASN A 24 -11.23 7.97 10.98
C ASN A 24 -11.62 9.45 10.82
N ARG A 25 -10.76 10.26 10.20
CA ARG A 25 -11.01 11.67 9.85
C ARG A 25 -11.57 11.87 8.42
N GLY A 26 -11.91 10.80 7.71
CA GLY A 26 -12.43 10.88 6.34
C GLY A 26 -11.36 11.14 5.27
N ARG A 27 -10.08 11.11 5.62
CA ARG A 27 -8.98 11.31 4.66
C ARG A 27 -8.65 10.02 3.94
N GLU A 28 -8.51 10.08 2.62
CA GLU A 28 -7.98 8.97 1.84
C GLU A 28 -6.48 8.81 2.11
N LYS A 29 -6.08 7.56 2.33
CA LYS A 29 -4.72 7.12 2.55
C LYS A 29 -4.44 5.97 1.62
N HIS A 30 -3.28 5.98 1.00
CA HIS A 30 -2.88 4.96 0.05
C HIS A 30 -1.70 4.19 0.61
N THR A 31 -1.91 2.91 0.90
CA THR A 31 -0.90 2.04 1.51
C THR A 31 -0.33 1.11 0.45
N ALA A 32 0.98 1.16 0.24
CA ALA A 32 1.73 0.17 -0.53
C ALA A 32 2.32 -0.87 0.43
N ALA A 33 2.04 -2.15 0.23
CA ALA A 33 2.54 -3.24 1.05
C ALA A 33 3.05 -4.40 0.20
N CYS A 34 4.30 -4.81 0.42
CA CYS A 34 4.88 -5.98 -0.23
C CYS A 34 4.35 -7.26 0.43
N THR A 35 3.74 -8.12 -0.37
CA THR A 35 3.21 -9.42 0.07
C THR A 35 4.23 -10.55 -0.04
N ALA A 36 5.46 -10.25 -0.45
CA ALA A 36 6.54 -11.23 -0.44
C ALA A 36 6.90 -11.63 1.00
N PRO A 37 7.07 -12.93 1.27
CA PRO A 37 7.45 -13.40 2.59
C PRO A 37 8.80 -12.80 3.00
N ARG A 38 8.90 -12.32 4.25
CA ARG A 38 10.09 -11.71 4.87
C ARG A 38 10.58 -10.37 4.31
N CYS A 39 9.87 -9.75 3.36
CA CYS A 39 10.24 -8.41 2.88
C CYS A 39 9.88 -7.31 3.88
N GLY A 40 8.67 -7.35 4.46
CA GLY A 40 8.22 -6.40 5.48
C GLY A 40 7.98 -4.96 4.99
N PHE A 41 8.10 -4.69 3.69
CA PHE A 41 7.88 -3.36 3.13
C PHE A 41 6.40 -2.97 3.24
N SER A 42 6.13 -1.90 3.99
CA SER A 42 4.84 -1.22 4.03
C SER A 42 5.06 0.29 4.15
N ALA A 43 4.33 1.07 3.34
CA ALA A 43 4.43 2.52 3.34
C ALA A 43 3.05 3.13 3.06
N GLU A 44 2.73 4.22 3.75
CA GLU A 44 1.46 4.93 3.62
C GLU A 44 1.68 6.33 3.04
N TYR A 45 0.87 6.71 2.06
CA TYR A 45 0.98 7.96 1.32
C TYR A 45 -0.36 8.70 1.26
N ASP A 46 -0.30 10.03 1.15
CA ASP A 46 -1.49 10.87 0.97
C ASP A 46 -2.06 10.84 -0.47
N THR A 47 -1.28 10.36 -1.44
CA THR A 47 -1.73 10.27 -2.84
C THR A 47 -1.53 8.88 -3.42
N ARG A 48 -2.47 8.47 -4.26
CA ARG A 48 -2.42 7.17 -4.95
C ARG A 48 -1.17 7.03 -5.80
N SER A 49 -0.84 8.06 -6.57
CA SER A 49 0.32 8.06 -7.47
C SER A 49 1.64 7.85 -6.71
N ALA A 50 1.79 8.41 -5.50
CA ALA A 50 2.98 8.18 -4.69
C ALA A 50 3.08 6.71 -4.21
N ALA A 51 1.96 6.13 -3.78
CA ALA A 51 1.91 4.72 -3.37
C ALA A 51 2.19 3.77 -4.55
N GLU A 52 1.64 4.07 -5.73
CA GLU A 52 1.88 3.30 -6.95
C GLU A 52 3.33 3.44 -7.44
N LEU A 53 3.91 4.63 -7.35
CA LEU A 53 5.32 4.85 -7.69
C LEU A 53 6.22 4.01 -6.78
N ALA A 54 6.02 4.08 -5.47
CA ALA A 54 6.77 3.28 -4.50
C ALA A 54 6.63 1.78 -4.78
N ALA A 55 5.42 1.32 -5.11
CA ALA A 55 5.17 -0.07 -5.46
C ALA A 55 5.87 -0.52 -6.75
N ARG A 56 5.93 0.35 -7.77
CA ARG A 56 6.62 0.08 -9.03
C ARG A 56 8.14 0.10 -8.91
N THR A 57 8.69 0.96 -8.04
CA THR A 57 10.13 1.06 -7.81
C THR A 57 10.65 0.06 -6.78
N HIS A 58 9.76 -0.58 -6.01
CA HIS A 58 10.13 -1.56 -5.01
C HIS A 58 10.69 -2.82 -5.67
N ARG A 59 11.99 -3.05 -5.52
CA ARG A 59 12.63 -4.32 -5.85
C ARG A 59 12.63 -5.21 -4.61
N CYS A 60 11.83 -6.27 -4.66
CA CYS A 60 11.86 -7.27 -3.61
C CYS A 60 13.01 -8.24 -3.86
N SER A 61 13.98 -8.31 -2.96
CA SER A 61 15.09 -9.28 -3.01
C SER A 61 14.74 -10.65 -2.43
N ALA A 62 13.51 -10.83 -1.94
CA ALA A 62 13.02 -12.09 -1.35
C ALA A 62 12.26 -12.97 -2.36
N VAL A 63 12.37 -12.66 -3.66
CA VAL A 63 11.81 -13.43 -4.78
C VAL A 63 12.82 -14.44 -5.32
#